data_AF-A0A7Y1F8L3-F1
#
_entry.id   AF-A0A7Y1F8L3-F1
#
_cell.length_a   1.000
_cell.length_b   1.000
_cell.length_c   1.000
_cell.angle_alpha   90.00
_cell.angle_beta   90.00
_cell.angle_gamma   90.00
#
_symmetry.space_group_name_H-M   'P 1'
#
loop_
_entity.id
_entity.type
_entity.pdbx_description
1 polymer ?
#
loop_
_entity_poly.entity_id
_entity_poly.type
_entity_poly.pdbx_seq_one_letter_code
_entity_poly.pdbx_strand_id
1 'polypeptide(L)' 'MQIYRQALAAIAANDVQAVDETSSPSYATIKELKGAGYVDALDSSADDGNSFMKIEITLRGRQYLERLSASA' A
#
# COMPACT_ATOMS: atom_id res chain seq x y z
N MET A 1 12.90 -4.55 -0.06
CA MET A 1 12.32 -4.32 1.30
C MET A 1 12.11 -2.84 1.60
N GLN A 2 13.03 -1.93 1.25
CA GLN A 2 12.88 -0.48 1.52
C GLN A 2 11.64 0.14 0.86
N ILE A 3 11.30 -0.26 -0.37
CA ILE A 3 10.10 0.21 -1.09
C ILE A 3 8.81 -0.17 -0.34
N TYR A 4 8.71 -1.40 0.19
CA TYR A 4 7.56 -1.82 1.02
C TYR A 4 7.47 -1.05 2.32
N ARG A 5 8.60 -0.78 2.99
CA ARG A 5 8.63 0.05 4.20
C ARG A 5 8.10 1.45 3.91
N GLN A 6 8.58 2.09 2.85
CA GLN A 6 8.14 3.43 2.45
C GLN A 6 6.66 3.46 2.07
N ALA A 7 6.19 2.48 1.30
CA ALA A 7 4.79 2.38 0.92
C ALA A 7 3.87 2.23 2.15
N LEU A 8 4.17 1.28 3.03
CA LEU A 8 3.39 1.05 4.25
C LEU A 8 3.43 2.25 5.19
N ALA A 9 4.57 2.91 5.33
CA ALA A 9 4.69 4.12 6.15
C ALA A 9 3.82 5.27 5.59
N ALA A 10 3.84 5.49 4.27
CA ALA A 10 3.04 6.55 3.64
C ALA A 10 1.54 6.28 3.73
N ILE A 11 1.11 5.02 3.58
CA ILE A 11 -0.29 4.62 3.78
C ILE A 11 -0.69 4.78 5.26
N ALA A 12 0.17 4.39 6.20
CA ALA A 12 -0.09 4.54 7.64
C ALA A 12 -0.17 6.01 8.09
N ALA A 13 0.60 6.89 7.45
CA ALA A 13 0.55 8.34 7.64
C ALA A 13 -0.64 9.00 6.91
N ASN A 14 -1.41 8.21 6.14
CA ASN A 14 -2.54 8.68 5.34
C ASN A 14 -2.13 9.66 4.21
N ASP A 15 -0.84 9.70 3.85
CA ASP A 15 -0.29 10.47 2.73
C ASP A 15 -0.66 9.85 1.37
N VAL A 16 -0.91 8.55 1.36
CA VAL A 16 -1.27 7.79 0.15
C VAL A 16 -2.68 7.27 0.33
N GLN A 17 -3.64 7.98 -0.27
CA GLN A 17 -5.06 7.61 -0.24
C GLN A 17 -5.50 6.94 -1.53
N ALA A 18 -5.04 7.43 -2.68
CA ALA A 18 -5.31 6.87 -3.99
C ALA A 18 -3.99 6.59 -4.71
N VAL A 19 -3.94 5.52 -5.51
CA VAL A 19 -2.75 5.13 -6.28
C VAL A 19 -3.19 4.68 -7.66
N ASP A 20 -2.56 5.26 -8.67
CA ASP A 20 -2.64 4.89 -10.08
C ASP A 20 -1.26 4.41 -10.60
N GLU A 21 -1.14 4.16 -11.90
CA GLU A 21 0.09 3.69 -12.55
C GLU A 21 1.28 4.66 -12.46
N THR A 22 1.02 5.97 -12.25
CA THR A 22 2.06 7.00 -12.14
C THR A 22 2.43 7.34 -10.69
N SER A 23 1.65 6.85 -9.73
CA SER A 23 1.82 7.15 -8.31
C SER A 23 3.08 6.53 -7.72
N SER A 24 3.60 7.15 -6.65
CA SER A 24 4.70 6.63 -5.84
C SER A 24 4.28 6.64 -4.38
N PRO A 25 4.15 5.48 -3.71
CA PRO A 25 4.46 4.11 -4.15
C PRO A 25 3.59 3.60 -5.32
N SER A 26 4.19 2.81 -6.20
CA SER A 26 3.57 2.35 -7.45
C SER A 26 2.40 1.38 -7.22
N TYR A 27 1.43 1.40 -8.15
CA TYR A 27 0.29 0.47 -8.16
C TYR A 27 0.70 -1.00 -7.97
N ALA A 28 1.77 -1.45 -8.66
CA ALA A 28 2.29 -2.81 -8.52
C ALA A 28 2.68 -3.15 -7.08
N THR A 29 3.36 -2.23 -6.38
CA THR A 29 3.75 -2.39 -4.99
C THR A 29 2.53 -2.49 -4.07
N ILE A 30 1.53 -1.63 -4.27
CA ILE A 30 0.29 -1.69 -3.49
C ILE A 30 -0.47 -3.00 -3.76
N LYS A 31 -0.51 -3.46 -5.02
CA LYS A 31 -1.13 -4.72 -5.40
C LYS A 31 -0.45 -5.93 -4.74
N GLU A 32 0.87 -5.95 -4.65
CA GLU A 32 1.61 -6.98 -3.92
C GLU A 32 1.30 -6.94 -2.42
N LEU A 33 1.29 -5.76 -1.80
CA LEU A 33 0.94 -5.59 -0.39
C LEU A 33 -0.51 -6.01 -0.10
N LYS A 34 -1.44 -5.71 -1.02
CA LYS A 34 -2.85 -6.13 -0.95
C LYS A 34 -2.97 -7.65 -1.07
N GLY A 35 -2.30 -8.25 -2.05
CA GLY A 35 -2.26 -9.71 -2.24
C GLY A 35 -1.69 -10.46 -1.04
N ALA A 36 -0.76 -9.84 -0.30
CA ALA A 36 -0.21 -10.37 0.94
C ALA A 36 -1.08 -10.08 2.19
N GLY A 37 -2.16 -9.30 2.06
CA GLY A 37 -3.04 -8.91 3.16
C GLY A 37 -2.43 -7.90 4.13
N TYR A 38 -1.48 -7.08 3.68
CA TYR A 38 -0.90 -5.99 4.48
C TYR A 38 -1.69 -4.69 4.35
N VAL A 39 -2.34 -4.47 3.22
CA VAL A 39 -3.18 -3.30 2.98
C VAL A 39 -4.53 -3.75 2.43
N ASP A 40 -5.58 -3.01 2.77
CA ASP A 40 -6.86 -3.08 2.09
C ASP A 40 -6.92 -1.95 1.08
N ALA A 41 -7.52 -2.23 -0.08
CA ALA A 41 -7.73 -1.23 -1.10
C ALA A 41 -9.15 -1.33 -1.67
N LEU A 42 -9.85 -0.20 -1.71
CA LEU A 42 -11.08 -0.05 -2.48
C LEU A 42 -10.69 0.28 -3.91
N ASP A 43 -10.89 -0.69 -4.79
CA ASP A 43 -10.80 -0.50 -6.23
C ASP A 43 -11.98 0.34 -6.71
N SER A 44 -11.70 1.38 -7.50
CA SER A 44 -12.76 2.00 -8.29
C SER A 44 -13.17 0.98 -9.34
N SER A 45 -14.47 0.71 -9.47
CA SER A 45 -15.05 -0.09 -10.55
C SER A 45 -15.00 0.66 -11.89
N ALA A 46 -13.92 1.39 -12.16
CA ALA A 46 -13.63 1.90 -13.49
C ALA A 46 -12.92 0.76 -14.23
N ASP A 47 -13.53 0.34 -15.34
CA ASP A 47 -13.20 -0.79 -16.23
C ASP A 47 -11.71 -1.00 -16.59
N ASP A 48 -10.82 -0.06 -16.25
CA ASP A 48 -9.39 -0.10 -16.55
C ASP A 48 -8.55 -0.91 -15.54
N GLY A 49 -9.07 -1.23 -14.35
CA GLY A 49 -8.42 -2.13 -13.37
C GLY A 49 -7.05 -1.69 -12.82
N ASN A 50 -6.61 -0.48 -13.15
CA ASN A 50 -5.24 0.03 -12.91
C ASN A 50 -5.15 1.10 -11.79
N SER A 51 -6.18 1.24 -10.94
CA SER A 51 -6.15 2.25 -9.88
C SER A 51 -6.92 1.85 -8.62
N PHE A 52 -6.42 2.31 -7.47
CA PHE A 52 -7.06 2.19 -6.16
C PHE A 52 -7.60 3.56 -5.72
N MET A 53 -8.87 3.62 -5.34
CA MET A 53 -9.54 4.85 -4.90
C MET A 53 -9.30 5.15 -3.42
N LYS A 54 -9.14 4.12 -2.61
CA LYS A 54 -8.78 4.23 -1.21
C LYS A 54 -7.85 3.10 -0.81
N ILE A 55 -6.79 3.41 -0.06
CA ILE A 55 -5.87 2.42 0.48
C ILE A 55 -5.76 2.62 1.98
N GLU A 56 -5.87 1.54 2.74
CA GLU A 56 -5.75 1.56 4.20
C GLU A 56 -4.82 0.44 4.66
N ILE A 57 -4.00 0.74 5.67
CA ILE A 57 -3.10 -0.26 6.25
C ILE A 57 -3.87 -1.16 7.22
N THR A 58 -3.73 -2.47 7.03
CA THR A 58 -4.30 -3.46 7.96
C THR A 58 -3.48 -3.55 9.25
N LEU A 59 -4.01 -4.20 10.29
CA LEU A 59 -3.24 -4.51 11.49
C LEU A 59 -1.97 -5.32 11.18
N ARG A 60 -2.08 -6.29 10.26
CA ARG A 60 -0.95 -7.12 9.83
C ARG A 60 0.10 -6.29 9.08
N GLY A 61 -0.33 -5.33 8.26
CA GLY A 61 0.54 -4.38 7.59
C GLY A 61 1.34 -3.51 8.56
N ARG A 62 0.70 -3.02 9.63
CA ARG A 62 1.39 -2.26 10.69
C ARG A 62 2.46 -3.10 11.39
N GLN A 63 2.11 -4.32 11.80
CA GLN A 63 3.07 -5.23 12.42
C GLN A 63 4.26 -5.54 11.48
N TYR A 64 4.00 -5.71 10.19
CA TYR A 64 5.05 -5.92 9.21
C TYR A 64 5.94 -4.68 9.04
N LEU A 65 5.35 -3.48 8.99
CA LEU A 65 6.07 -2.21 8.97
C LEU A 65 6.98 -2.02 10.20
N GLU A 66 6.49 -2.38 11.40
CA GLU A 66 7.30 -2.34 12.62
C GLU A 66 8.49 -3.30 12.54
N ARG A 67 8.29 -4.53 12.06
CA ARG A 67 9.38 -5.49 11.85
C ARG A 67 10.40 -5.00 10.82
N LEU A 68 9.95 -4.38 9.74
CA LEU A 68 10.83 -3.76 8.74
C LEU A 68 11.63 -2.59 9.31
N SER A 69 11.03 -1.81 10.21
CA SER A 69 11.68 -0.66 10.84
C SER A 69 12.67 -1.07 11.93
N ALA A 70 12.38 -2.16 12.66
CA ALA A 70 13.28 -2.74 13.65
C ALA A 70 14.48 -3.50 13.05
N SER A 71 14.37 -3.89 11.77
CA SER A 71 15.43 -4.61 11.04
C SER A 71 16.29 -3.71 10.14
N ALA A 72 16.11 -2.38 10.22
CA ALA A 72 16.74 -1.39 9.35
C ALA A 72 17.85 -0.61 10.05
#